data_AF-A0A1S4BJR6-F1
#
_entry.id   AF-A0A1S4BJR6-F1
#
_cell.length_a   1.000
_cell.length_b   1.000
_cell.length_c   1.000
_cell.angle_alpha   90.00
_cell.angle_beta   90.00
_cell.angle_gamma   90.00
#
_symmetry.space_group_name_H-M   'P 1'
#
loop_
_entity.id
_entity.type
_entity.pdbx_description
1 polymer ?
#
loop_
_entity_poly.entity_id
_entity_poly.type
_entity_poly.pdbx_seq_one_letter_code
_entity_poly.pdbx_strand_id
1 'polypeptide(L)'
;MGLKGKLAVSMEVKCGGHLFHDLYQTKPHHVSNISPNKVTGFDLHEGGIGEVGSVVTWKYKEDGNEKIAKCVIEEVMDDEKKSITWKGIEGDLLERYNAFTVNISCDQHWITWTFVYEKKTEDTPEPLNFLGICH
;
A
#
# COMPACT_ATOMS: atom_id res chain seq x y z
N MET A 1 15.07 -8.93 -17.96
CA MET A 1 13.60 -8.83 -17.70
C MET A 1 13.25 -7.34 -17.75
N GLY A 2 12.03 -6.95 -18.10
CA GLY A 2 11.71 -5.52 -18.20
C GLY A 2 11.84 -4.77 -16.86
N LEU A 3 12.18 -3.47 -16.90
CA LEU A 3 12.22 -2.62 -15.70
C LEU A 3 10.83 -2.38 -15.11
N LYS A 4 9.79 -2.45 -15.93
CA LYS A 4 8.39 -2.25 -15.51
C LYS A 4 7.76 -3.60 -15.18
N GLY A 5 7.10 -3.66 -14.03
CA GLY A 5 6.45 -4.87 -13.53
C GLY A 5 5.13 -4.58 -12.83
N LYS A 6 4.33 -5.63 -12.71
CA LYS A 6 3.07 -5.64 -11.96
C LYS A 6 3.00 -6.93 -11.16
N LEU A 7 2.77 -6.82 -9.86
CA LEU A 7 2.52 -7.94 -8.96
C LEU A 7 1.14 -7.77 -8.34
N ALA A 8 0.31 -8.80 -8.40
CA ALA A 8 -1.00 -8.80 -7.76
C ALA A 8 -1.13 -10.02 -6.86
N VAL A 9 -1.61 -9.81 -5.63
CA VAL A 9 -1.94 -10.86 -4.67
C VAL A 9 -3.37 -10.67 -4.20
N SER A 10 -4.15 -11.74 -4.28
CA SER A 10 -5.54 -11.77 -3.84
C SER A 10 -5.68 -12.78 -2.71
N MET A 11 -6.42 -12.42 -1.67
CA MET A 11 -6.69 -13.31 -0.54
C MET A 11 -8.11 -13.13 -0.02
N GLU A 12 -8.69 -14.23 0.45
CA GLU A 12 -10.00 -14.23 1.08
C GLU A 12 -9.89 -13.77 2.54
N VAL A 13 -10.78 -12.86 2.94
CA VAL A 13 -10.88 -12.31 4.29
C VAL A 13 -12.22 -12.68 4.91
N LYS A 14 -12.18 -13.21 6.14
CA LYS A 14 -13.39 -13.64 6.86
C LYS A 14 -14.29 -12.49 7.31
N CYS A 15 -13.74 -11.30 7.48
CA CYS A 15 -14.47 -10.10 7.91
C CYS A 15 -15.25 -9.42 6.78
N GLY A 16 -15.04 -9.84 5.52
CA GLY A 16 -15.52 -9.15 4.34
C GLY A 16 -14.58 -8.00 3.93
N GLY A 17 -14.33 -7.88 2.63
CA GLY A 17 -13.41 -6.90 2.05
C GLY A 17 -13.81 -5.46 2.34
N HIS A 18 -15.10 -5.18 2.50
CA HIS A 18 -15.59 -3.83 2.86
C HIS A 18 -15.00 -3.30 4.17
N LEU A 19 -14.86 -4.13 5.22
CA LEU A 19 -14.24 -3.69 6.48
C LEU A 19 -12.75 -3.40 6.32
N PHE A 20 -12.09 -4.12 5.42
CA PHE A 20 -10.69 -3.87 5.08
C PHE A 20 -10.56 -2.54 4.32
N HIS A 21 -11.40 -2.30 3.32
CA HIS A 21 -11.44 -1.02 2.61
C HIS A 21 -11.67 0.16 3.56
N ASP A 22 -12.70 0.08 4.39
CA ASP A 22 -13.06 1.14 5.33
C ASP A 22 -11.92 1.44 6.31
N LEU A 23 -11.15 0.43 6.71
CA LEU A 23 -9.96 0.60 7.55
C LEU A 23 -8.90 1.46 6.86
N TYR A 24 -8.52 1.13 5.62
CA TYR A 24 -7.48 1.86 4.89
C TYR A 24 -7.92 3.25 4.43
N GLN A 25 -9.22 3.44 4.16
CA GLN A 25 -9.77 4.72 3.73
C GLN A 25 -10.02 5.66 4.90
N THR A 26 -10.68 5.19 5.97
CA THR A 26 -11.20 6.08 7.04
C THR A 26 -10.36 6.06 8.30
N LYS A 27 -9.65 4.96 8.58
CA LYS A 27 -8.89 4.77 9.83
C LYS A 27 -7.50 4.15 9.60
N PRO A 28 -6.70 4.65 8.64
CA PRO A 28 -5.39 4.05 8.32
C PRO A 28 -4.43 4.06 9.51
N HIS A 29 -4.56 5.02 10.42
CA HIS A 29 -3.78 5.09 11.65
C HIS A 29 -4.03 3.93 12.64
N HIS A 30 -5.14 3.19 12.51
CA HIS A 30 -5.38 1.99 13.33
C HIS A 30 -4.60 0.77 12.83
N VAL A 31 -4.08 0.78 11.60
CA VAL A 31 -3.34 -0.37 11.04
C VAL A 31 -2.09 -0.69 11.88
N SER A 32 -1.42 0.33 12.41
CA SER A 32 -0.26 0.13 13.30
C SER A 32 -0.61 -0.56 14.62
N ASN A 33 -1.84 -0.39 15.11
CA ASN A 33 -2.32 -1.09 16.30
C ASN A 33 -2.76 -2.53 16.00
N ILE A 34 -3.31 -2.77 14.80
CA ILE A 34 -3.76 -4.09 14.36
C ILE A 34 -2.58 -4.99 13.99
N SER A 35 -1.54 -4.43 13.37
CA SER A 35 -0.36 -5.16 12.89
C SER A 35 0.96 -4.43 13.19
N PRO A 36 1.31 -4.22 14.48
CA PRO A 36 2.50 -3.47 14.90
C PRO A 36 3.83 -4.11 14.45
N ASN A 37 3.79 -5.39 14.11
CA ASN A 37 4.95 -6.11 13.57
C ASN A 37 5.19 -5.83 12.08
N LYS A 38 4.22 -5.24 11.38
CA LYS A 38 4.26 -4.96 9.94
C LYS A 38 4.23 -3.46 9.65
N VAL A 39 3.32 -2.75 10.31
CA VAL A 39 3.18 -1.29 10.22
C VAL A 39 3.40 -0.73 11.62
N THR A 40 4.38 0.15 11.77
CA THR A 40 4.70 0.77 13.06
C THR A 40 4.07 2.15 13.21
N GLY A 41 3.64 2.78 12.12
CA GLY A 41 3.05 4.11 12.20
C GLY A 41 2.44 4.60 10.89
N PHE A 42 1.63 5.64 11.04
CA PHE A 42 0.98 6.36 9.97
C PHE A 42 0.91 7.84 10.36
N ASP A 43 1.41 8.71 9.49
CA ASP A 43 1.40 10.15 9.68
C ASP A 43 0.71 10.82 8.48
N LEU A 44 -0.25 11.71 8.73
CA LEU A 44 -0.88 12.56 7.71
C LEU A 44 -0.16 13.91 7.68
N HIS A 45 0.32 14.32 6.51
CA HIS A 45 1.05 15.59 6.34
C HIS A 45 0.18 16.67 5.71
N GLU A 46 -0.57 16.32 4.66
CA GLU A 46 -1.40 17.25 3.89
C GLU A 46 -2.73 16.59 3.50
N GLY A 47 -3.79 17.38 3.40
CA GLY A 47 -5.14 16.93 3.03
C GLY A 47 -5.91 16.25 4.18
N GLY A 48 -7.01 15.57 3.83
CA GLY A 48 -7.81 14.78 4.75
C GLY A 48 -7.52 13.27 4.71
N ILE A 49 -7.96 12.55 5.73
CA ILE A 49 -7.85 11.08 5.76
C ILE A 49 -8.71 10.48 4.64
N GLY A 50 -8.10 9.67 3.77
CA GLY A 50 -8.81 8.98 2.69
C GLY A 50 -9.21 9.86 1.50
N GLU A 51 -8.70 11.09 1.43
CA GLU A 51 -9.00 12.02 0.33
C GLU A 51 -7.93 11.94 -0.77
N VAL A 52 -8.36 12.09 -2.02
CA VAL A 52 -7.45 12.18 -3.18
C VAL A 52 -6.59 13.44 -3.05
N GLY A 53 -5.29 13.29 -3.28
CA GLY A 53 -4.30 14.35 -3.14
C GLY A 53 -3.66 14.44 -1.75
N SER A 54 -4.18 13.72 -0.75
CA SER A 54 -3.58 13.72 0.59
C SER A 54 -2.20 13.07 0.61
N VAL A 55 -1.29 13.67 1.37
CA VAL A 55 0.09 13.21 1.53
C VAL A 55 0.24 12.55 2.89
N VAL A 56 0.65 11.29 2.87
CA VAL A 56 0.76 10.44 4.05
C VAL A 56 2.13 9.78 4.11
N THR A 57 2.54 9.37 5.31
CA THR A 57 3.72 8.53 5.51
C THR A 57 3.32 7.26 6.25
N TRP A 58 3.67 6.12 5.66
CA TRP A 58 3.62 4.81 6.28
C TRP A 58 4.99 4.45 6.84
N LYS A 59 5.04 4.07 8.11
CA LYS A 59 6.20 3.43 8.73
C LYS A 59 5.93 1.94 8.79
N TYR A 60 6.76 1.12 8.14
CA TYR A 60 6.56 -0.31 8.01
C TYR A 60 7.86 -1.07 8.26
N LYS A 61 7.74 -2.37 8.54
CA LYS A 61 8.88 -3.26 8.72
C LYS A 61 9.06 -4.14 7.49
N GLU A 62 10.26 -4.10 6.93
CA GLU A 62 10.71 -5.01 5.88
C GLU A 62 11.90 -5.81 6.42
N ASP A 63 11.76 -7.14 6.49
CA ASP A 63 12.78 -8.04 7.07
C ASP A 63 13.25 -7.60 8.47
N GLY A 64 12.33 -7.07 9.28
CA GLY A 64 12.58 -6.59 10.64
C GLY A 64 13.15 -5.17 10.74
N ASN A 65 13.56 -4.57 9.62
CA ASN A 65 14.06 -3.20 9.58
C ASN A 65 12.92 -2.20 9.35
N GLU A 66 12.92 -1.11 10.11
CA GLU A 66 11.95 -0.04 9.91
C GLU A 66 12.28 0.73 8.61
N LYS A 67 11.23 0.99 7.85
CA LYS A 67 11.23 1.60 6.52
C LYS A 67 10.08 2.60 6.43
N ILE A 68 10.25 3.59 5.56
CA ILE A 68 9.33 4.69 5.40
C ILE A 68 8.89 4.77 3.94
N ALA A 69 7.58 4.85 3.72
CA ALA A 69 6.98 5.16 2.43
C ALA A 69 6.15 6.43 2.57
N LYS A 70 6.58 7.52 1.94
CA LYS A 70 5.76 8.72 1.78
C LYS A 70 5.00 8.60 0.48
N CYS A 71 3.69 8.70 0.57
CA CYS A 71 2.79 8.47 -0.55
C CYS A 71 1.79 9.61 -0.68
N VAL A 72 1.30 9.80 -1.91
CA VAL A 72 0.09 10.57 -2.19
C VAL A 72 -1.04 9.60 -2.53
N ILE A 73 -2.26 9.89 -2.07
CA ILE A 73 -3.46 9.17 -2.52
C ILE A 73 -3.79 9.66 -3.93
N GLU A 74 -3.60 8.79 -4.92
CA GLU A 74 -3.81 9.13 -6.34
C GLU A 74 -5.27 8.93 -6.76
N GLU A 75 -5.94 7.92 -6.19
CA GLU A 75 -7.32 7.57 -6.56
C GLU A 75 -8.03 6.89 -5.38
N VAL A 76 -9.34 7.15 -5.27
CA VAL A 76 -10.26 6.46 -4.36
C VAL A 76 -11.55 6.19 -5.13
N MET A 77 -12.00 4.94 -5.10
CA MET A 77 -13.23 4.48 -5.76
C MET A 77 -14.13 3.81 -4.73
N ASP A 78 -15.30 4.40 -4.47
CA ASP A 78 -16.27 3.90 -3.49
C ASP A 78 -17.36 3.00 -4.09
N ASP A 79 -17.43 2.92 -5.42
CA ASP A 79 -18.38 2.07 -6.17
C ASP A 79 -18.02 0.57 -6.06
N GLU A 80 -18.60 -0.30 -6.90
CA GLU A 80 -18.58 -1.77 -6.81
C GLU A 80 -17.22 -2.43 -6.46
N LYS A 81 -16.09 -1.80 -6.81
CA LYS A 81 -14.74 -2.34 -6.60
C LYS A 81 -14.03 -1.89 -5.31
N LYS A 82 -14.59 -0.91 -4.58
CA LYS A 82 -14.06 -0.34 -3.33
C LYS A 82 -12.53 -0.36 -3.25
N SER A 83 -11.88 0.63 -3.84
CA SER A 83 -10.43 0.64 -3.97
C SER A 83 -9.77 1.98 -3.63
N ILE A 84 -8.54 1.90 -3.17
CA ILE A 84 -7.68 3.04 -2.88
C ILE A 84 -6.30 2.82 -3.52
N THR A 85 -5.76 3.86 -4.14
CA THR A 85 -4.46 3.85 -4.81
C THR A 85 -3.52 4.86 -4.16
N TRP A 86 -2.37 4.37 -3.70
CA TRP A 86 -1.26 5.19 -3.21
C TRP A 86 -0.10 5.15 -4.17
N LYS A 87 0.49 6.32 -4.40
CA LYS A 87 1.70 6.47 -5.19
C LYS A 87 2.84 6.92 -4.30
N GLY A 88 3.94 6.18 -4.32
CA GLY A 88 5.16 6.55 -3.62
C GLY A 88 5.75 7.83 -4.23
N ILE A 89 6.02 8.81 -3.37
CA ILE A 89 6.64 10.09 -3.76
C ILE A 89 8.00 10.31 -3.10
N GLU A 90 8.24 9.73 -1.91
CA GLU A 90 9.53 9.73 -1.21
C GLU A 90 9.66 8.48 -0.31
N GLY A 91 10.85 8.24 0.22
CA GLY A 91 11.14 7.16 1.17
C GLY A 91 11.88 5.98 0.54
N ASP A 92 12.05 4.91 1.33
CA ASP A 92 12.88 3.75 1.00
C ASP A 92 12.43 3.03 -0.28
N LEU A 93 11.14 3.11 -0.64
CA LEU A 93 10.61 2.59 -1.89
C LEU A 93 11.31 3.20 -3.11
N LEU A 94 11.48 4.52 -3.12
CA LEU A 94 12.06 5.23 -4.26
C LEU A 94 13.59 5.18 -4.28
N GLU A 95 14.22 4.58 -3.27
CA GLU A 95 15.64 4.23 -3.35
C GLU A 95 15.88 3.08 -4.33
N ARG A 96 14.92 2.14 -4.45
CA ARG A 96 15.03 0.94 -5.28
C ARG A 96 14.22 1.03 -6.58
N TYR A 97 13.09 1.73 -6.55
CA TYR A 97 12.19 1.86 -7.69
C TYR A 97 12.16 3.32 -8.19
N ASN A 98 12.11 3.53 -9.50
CA ASN A 98 11.86 4.84 -10.11
C ASN A 98 10.42 5.30 -9.88
N ALA A 99 9.49 4.35 -9.87
CA ALA A 99 8.08 4.58 -9.59
C ALA A 99 7.49 3.37 -8.86
N PHE A 100 6.61 3.61 -7.89
CA PHE A 100 5.94 2.56 -7.15
C PHE A 100 4.52 2.99 -6.78
N THR A 101 3.54 2.19 -7.16
CA THR A 101 2.11 2.42 -6.90
C THR A 101 1.51 1.18 -6.27
N VAL A 102 0.71 1.38 -5.23
CA VAL A 102 0.00 0.33 -4.50
C VAL A 102 -1.49 0.62 -4.63
N ASN A 103 -2.23 -0.32 -5.18
CA ASN A 103 -3.69 -0.31 -5.17
C ASN A 103 -4.19 -1.45 -4.27
N ILE A 104 -5.12 -1.14 -3.37
CA ILE A 104 -5.92 -2.14 -2.67
C ILE A 104 -7.34 -2.03 -3.21
N SER A 105 -7.87 -3.14 -3.71
CA SER A 105 -9.27 -3.26 -4.14
C SER A 105 -9.95 -4.39 -3.38
N CYS A 106 -11.26 -4.27 -3.21
CA CYS A 106 -12.06 -5.21 -2.45
C CYS A 106 -13.25 -5.69 -3.29
N ASP A 107 -13.44 -7.00 -3.35
CA ASP A 107 -14.60 -7.62 -4.00
C ASP A 107 -15.19 -8.67 -3.07
N GLN A 108 -16.37 -8.38 -2.50
CA GLN A 108 -17.04 -9.21 -1.50
C GLN A 108 -16.14 -9.60 -0.32
N HIS A 109 -15.61 -10.83 -0.32
CA HIS A 109 -14.71 -11.38 0.70
C HIS A 109 -13.26 -11.44 0.23
N TRP A 110 -12.92 -10.87 -0.91
CA TRP A 110 -11.57 -10.85 -1.45
C TRP A 110 -10.96 -9.47 -1.34
N ILE A 111 -9.71 -9.41 -0.88
CA ILE A 111 -8.87 -8.22 -1.00
C ILE A 111 -7.81 -8.52 -2.05
N THR A 112 -7.52 -7.54 -2.90
CA THR A 112 -6.46 -7.62 -3.91
C THR A 112 -5.50 -6.46 -3.73
N TRP A 113 -4.26 -6.79 -3.40
CA TRP A 113 -3.15 -5.85 -3.42
C TRP A 113 -2.49 -5.91 -4.78
N THR A 114 -2.37 -4.77 -5.45
CA THR A 114 -1.70 -4.62 -6.73
C THR A 114 -0.55 -3.64 -6.60
N PHE A 115 0.66 -4.12 -6.85
CA PHE A 115 1.89 -3.33 -6.93
C PHE A 115 2.24 -3.09 -8.40
N VAL A 116 2.31 -1.83 -8.81
CA VAL A 116 2.81 -1.42 -10.12
C VAL A 116 4.09 -0.65 -9.90
N TYR A 117 5.18 -1.10 -10.51
CA TYR A 117 6.51 -0.57 -10.21
C TYR A 117 7.39 -0.48 -11.45
N GLU A 118 8.36 0.42 -11.37
CA GLU A 118 9.47 0.56 -12.31
C GLU A 118 10.77 0.46 -11.53
N LYS A 119 11.54 -0.59 -11.77
CA LYS A 119 12.85 -0.82 -11.18
C LYS A 119 13.86 0.22 -11.65
N LYS A 120 14.82 0.56 -10.80
CA LYS A 120 15.97 1.39 -11.21
C LYS A 120 16.93 0.65 -12.12
N THR A 121 17.15 -0.63 -11.86
CA THR A 121 18.07 -1.51 -12.60
C THR A 121 17.46 -2.90 -12.78
N GLU A 122 17.98 -3.69 -13.72
CA GLU A 122 17.53 -5.07 -13.90
C GLU A 122 17.83 -5.96 -12.68
N ASP A 123 18.87 -5.63 -11.90
CA ASP A 123 19.26 -6.33 -10.68
C ASP A 123 18.37 -6.02 -9.47
N THR A 124 17.50 -5.01 -9.57
CA THR A 124 16.56 -4.68 -8.49
C THR A 124 15.60 -5.86 -8.29
N PRO A 125 15.44 -6.38 -7.07
CA PRO A 125 14.55 -7.51 -6.82
C PRO A 125 13.10 -7.13 -7.09
N GLU A 126 12.27 -8.14 -7.35
CA GLU A 126 10.82 -7.95 -7.38
C GLU A 126 10.30 -7.62 -5.97
N PRO A 127 9.19 -6.85 -5.83
CA PRO A 127 8.62 -6.46 -4.54
C PRO A 127 7.89 -7.61 -3.81
N LEU A 128 8.46 -8.81 -3.81
CA LEU A 128 7.89 -10.00 -3.15
C LEU A 128 7.89 -9.85 -1.62
N ASN A 129 8.82 -9.08 -1.07
CA ASN A 129 8.87 -8.83 0.38
C ASN A 129 7.60 -8.13 0.90
N PHE A 130 6.90 -7.37 0.05
CA PHE A 130 5.63 -6.72 0.41
C PHE A 130 4.48 -7.72 0.63
N LEU A 131 4.59 -8.95 0.12
CA LEU A 131 3.59 -9.99 0.36
C LEU A 131 3.46 -10.33 1.85
N GLY A 132 4.55 -10.23 2.62
CA GLY A 132 4.51 -10.41 4.08
C GLY A 132 3.72 -9.31 4.80
N ILE A 133 3.62 -8.12 4.20
CA ILE A 133 2.88 -6.96 4.72
C ILE A 133 1.38 -7.07 4.38
N CYS A 134 1.02 -7.76 3.29
CA CYS A 134 -0.35 -7.82 2.76
C CYS A 134 -1.35 -8.67 3.57
N HIS A 135 -0.87 -9.52 4.50
CA HIS A 135 -1.69 -10.40 5.35
C HIS A 135 -2.12 -9.73 6.66
#